data_AF-M4NGC0-F1
#
_entry.id   AF-M4NGC0-F1
#
_cell.length_a   1.000
_cell.length_b   1.000
_cell.length_c   1.000
_cell.angle_alpha   90.00
_cell.angle_beta   90.00
_cell.angle_gamma   90.00
#
_symmetry.space_group_name_H-M   'P 1'
#
loop_
_entity.id
_entity.type
_entity.pdbx_description
1 polymer ?
#
loop_
_entity_poly.entity_id
_entity_poly.type
_entity_poly.pdbx_seq_one_letter_code
_entity_poly.pdbx_strand_id
1 'polypeptide(L)' 'MSTVDHRINALQPGQSIRISGDAACWCTVERSGNGLQLRWVRHTPKGFKVFHRERC' A
#
# COMPACT_ATOMS: atom_id res chain seq x y z
N MET A 1 9.00 16.21 -1.00
CA MET A 1 8.56 14.88 -0.53
C MET A 1 7.21 15.06 0.14
N SER A 2 6.17 14.36 -0.30
CA SER A 2 4.80 14.58 0.20
C SER A 2 4.61 13.91 1.57
N THR A 3 3.61 14.36 2.34
CA THR A 3 3.22 13.71 3.62
C THR A 3 2.88 12.23 3.44
N VAL A 4 2.40 11.84 2.26
CA VAL A 4 2.09 10.44 1.93
C VAL A 4 3.37 9.63 1.77
N ASP A 5 4.39 10.15 1.09
CA ASP A 5 5.67 9.46 0.91
C ASP A 5 6.36 9.18 2.24
N HIS A 6 6.33 10.16 3.17
CA HIS A 6 6.85 9.98 4.52
C HIS A 6 6.13 8.84 5.26
N ARG A 7 4.81 8.76 5.14
CA ARG A 7 4.02 7.70 5.80
C ARG A 7 4.25 6.33 5.17
N ILE A 8 4.44 6.26 3.86
CA ILE A 8 4.80 5.02 3.16
C ILE A 8 6.17 4.52 3.64
N ASN A 9 7.16 5.40 3.72
CA ASN A 9 8.50 5.04 4.17
C ASN A 9 8.55 4.58 5.64
N ALA A 10 7.63 5.09 6.46
CA ALA A 10 7.49 4.72 7.86
C ALA A 10 6.74 3.37 8.08
N LEU A 11 6.23 2.72 7.03
CA LEU A 11 5.56 1.42 7.17
C LEU A 11 6.54 0.35 7.70
N GLN A 12 6.14 -0.27 8.81
CA GLN A 12 6.81 -1.45 9.34
C GLN A 12 6.41 -2.72 8.56
N PRO A 13 7.20 -3.81 8.64
CA PRO A 13 6.86 -5.06 7.97
C PRO A 13 5.46 -5.56 8.31
N GLY A 14 4.70 -5.96 7.30
CA GLY A 14 3.31 -6.40 7.41
C GLY A 14 2.26 -5.29 7.50
N GLN A 15 2.67 -4.01 7.60
CA GLN A 15 1.73 -2.90 7.68
C GLN A 15 1.23 -2.43 6.31
N SER A 16 0.07 -1.79 6.33
CA SER A 16 -0.53 -1.14 5.17
C SER A 16 -1.07 0.24 5.51
N ILE A 17 -1.08 1.12 4.52
CA ILE A 17 -1.71 2.44 4.60
C ILE A 17 -2.61 2.67 3.39
N ARG A 18 -3.77 3.25 3.62
CA ARG A 18 -4.66 3.72 2.55
C ARG A 18 -4.20 5.08 2.04
N ILE A 19 -4.00 5.18 0.74
CA ILE A 19 -3.48 6.38 0.08
C ILE A 19 -4.54 7.13 -0.74
N SER A 20 -5.64 6.46 -1.12
CA SER A 20 -6.73 7.08 -1.90
C SER A 20 -8.01 6.23 -1.88
N GLY A 21 -9.12 6.83 -2.32
CA GLY A 21 -10.39 6.17 -2.61
C GLY A 21 -11.42 6.18 -1.49
N ASP A 22 -12.51 5.42 -1.66
CA ASP A 22 -13.70 5.30 -0.79
C ASP A 22 -14.02 3.81 -0.45
N ALA A 23 -15.23 3.49 0.01
CA ALA A 23 -15.61 2.11 0.34
C ALA A 23 -15.88 1.22 -0.90
N ALA A 24 -16.11 1.81 -2.07
CA ALA A 24 -16.36 1.09 -3.32
C ALA A 24 -15.04 0.74 -4.02
N CYS A 25 -14.05 1.61 -3.95
CA CYS A 25 -12.71 1.39 -4.51
C CYS A 25 -11.66 2.20 -3.75
N TRP A 26 -10.61 1.54 -3.25
CA TRP A 26 -9.51 2.22 -2.56
C TRP A 26 -8.15 1.64 -2.90
N CYS A 27 -7.11 2.45 -2.70
CA CYS A 27 -5.73 2.03 -2.91
C CYS A 27 -4.97 2.02 -1.59
N THR A 28 -4.22 0.94 -1.36
CA THR A 28 -3.27 0.82 -0.25
C THR A 28 -1.84 0.70 -0.76
N VAL A 29 -0.90 1.07 0.09
CA VAL A 29 0.50 0.66 0.00
C VAL A 29 0.79 -0.26 1.16
N GLU A 30 1.41 -1.40 0.88
CA GLU A 30 1.62 -2.46 1.86
C GLU A 30 3.09 -2.89 1.88
N ARG A 31 3.68 -2.96 3.08
CA ARG A 31 5.03 -3.47 3.29
C ARG A 31 4.93 -4.96 3.57
N SER A 32 5.66 -5.76 2.79
CA SER A 32 5.78 -7.21 3.00
C SER A 32 6.23 -7.56 4.42
N GLY A 33 5.89 -8.78 4.89
CA GLY A 33 6.21 -9.24 6.24
C GLY A 33 7.71 -9.34 6.55
N ASN A 34 8.56 -9.43 5.52
CA ASN A 34 10.01 -9.37 5.66
C ASN A 34 10.59 -7.96 5.47
N GLY A 35 9.75 -6.96 5.17
CA GLY A 35 10.17 -5.56 4.99
C GLY A 35 10.86 -5.24 3.67
N LEU A 36 11.07 -6.21 2.77
CA LEU A 36 11.92 -6.05 1.59
C LEU A 36 11.18 -5.56 0.33
N GLN A 37 9.86 -5.44 0.42
CA GLN A 37 9.01 -5.08 -0.70
C GLN A 37 7.87 -4.18 -0.26
N LEU A 38 7.57 -3.19 -1.10
CA LEU A 38 6.33 -2.42 -1.10
C LEU A 38 5.46 -2.85 -2.28
N ARG A 39 4.15 -2.91 -2.06
CA ARG A 39 3.17 -3.16 -3.12
C ARG A 39 2.02 -2.16 -3.06
N TRP A 40 1.58 -1.70 -4.23
CA TRP A 40 0.41 -0.86 -4.38
C TRP A 40 -0.74 -1.74 -4.82
N VAL A 41 -1.79 -1.70 -4.02
CA VAL A 41 -2.91 -2.62 -4.14
C VAL A 41 -4.18 -1.81 -4.32
N ARG A 42 -4.90 -2.09 -5.41
CA ARG A 42 -6.27 -1.60 -5.58
C ARG A 42 -7.21 -2.62 -4.99
N HIS A 43 -8.08 -2.16 -4.11
CA HIS A 43 -9.11 -2.96 -3.45
C HIS A 43 -10.48 -2.54 -3.95
N THR A 44 -11.37 -3.53 -3.97
CA THR A 44 -12.82 -3.39 -4.15
C THR A 44 -13.48 -4.31 -3.12
N PRO A 45 -14.79 -4.17 -2.85
CA PRO A 45 -15.52 -5.12 -2.03
C PRO A 45 -15.43 -6.58 -2.53
N LYS A 46 -15.11 -6.81 -3.81
CA LYS A 46 -15.03 -8.13 -4.42
C LYS A 46 -13.62 -8.75 -4.40
N GLY A 47 -12.63 -8.02 -3.89
CA GLY A 47 -11.24 -8.48 -3.85
C GLY A 47 -10.25 -7.39 -4.24
N PHE A 48 -9.02 -7.79 -4.57
CA PHE A 48 -7.92 -6.85 -4.78
C PHE A 48 -7.06 -7.22 -5.99
N LYS A 49 -6.32 -6.22 -6.49
CA LYS A 49 -5.31 -6.38 -7.54
C LYS A 49 -4.07 -5.56 -7.18
N VAL A 50 -2.92 -6.22 -7.18
CA VAL A 50 -1.63 -5.55 -7.10
C VAL A 50 -1.30 -4.97 -8.47
N PHE A 51 -1.02 -3.67 -8.54
CA PHE A 51 -0.74 -2.99 -9.83
C PHE A 51 0.65 -2.35 -9.90
N HIS A 52 1.33 -2.20 -8.76
CA HIS A 52 2.74 -1.81 -8.71
C HIS A 52 3.46 -2.52 -7.57
N ARG A 53 4.75 -2.80 -7.75
CA ARG A 53 5.63 -3.41 -6.75
C ARG A 53 7.01 -2.78 -6.86
N GLU A 54 7.63 -2.55 -5.70
CA GLU A 54 8.95 -2.00 -5.57
C GLU A 54 9.74 -2.81 -4.53
N ARG A 55 11.03 -2.98 -4.76
CA ARG A 55 11.95 -3.59 -3.81
C ARG A 55 12.60 -2.49 -2.99
N CYS A 56 12.57 -2.62 -1.67
CA CYS A 56 13.17 -1.65 -0.74
C CYS A 56 14.66 -1.89 -0.53
#